data_AF-A0A936ICL6-F1
#
_entry.id   AF-A0A936ICL6-F1
#
_cell.length_a   1.000
_cell.length_b   1.000
_cell.length_c   1.000
_cell.angle_alpha   90.00
_cell.angle_beta   90.00
_cell.angle_gamma   90.00
#
_symmetry.space_group_name_H-M   'P 1'
#
loop_
_entity.id
_entity.type
_entity.pdbx_description
1 polymer ?
#
loop_
_entity_poly.entity_id
_entity_poly.type
_entity_poly.pdbx_seq_one_letter_code
_entity_poly.pdbx_strand_id
1 'polypeptide(L)'
;MNLLIPDRRPLVNWILVCSLLIFIWASSGMDRLFSQNELDFNFEFLGDDCGISNRSINGFQQDKYGFLWIGTGDGLNRFDGKSFKIFRNIEGDSTSLIDDFNQFLAIDPKGDLWVSYRGKGISKFDNNCQCFINNYNIAKEYPDLFNYGFSILRIEADSTLWIGGNSNGLNLLNLKTQKIKHWDLPDLEKRFSGIEKQATNSIYQIYTKDGNLYWLITGAGLYTFDKRTEKFEHWSQDLIDPSKNRHDFLVKMELEGDHGFWLASNGGRLFYFDLMTRNFLLPGSGDCKSKGDRLCHLFYSKKKRK
;
A
#
# COMPACT_ATOMS: atom_id res chain seq x y z
N MET A 1 31.20 -49.41 -75.50
CA MET A 1 31.37 -47.95 -75.70
C MET A 1 30.02 -47.31 -75.38
N ASN A 2 30.03 -46.21 -74.61
CA ASN A 2 28.93 -45.43 -74.03
C ASN A 2 28.56 -45.72 -72.56
N LEU A 3 29.26 -45.00 -71.67
CA LEU A 3 28.88 -44.66 -70.30
C LEU A 3 27.83 -43.53 -70.36
N LEU A 4 26.66 -43.71 -69.74
CA LEU A 4 25.72 -42.64 -69.43
C LEU A 4 25.93 -42.22 -67.98
N ILE A 5 26.31 -40.95 -67.78
CA ILE A 5 26.45 -40.30 -66.47
C ILE A 5 25.07 -39.85 -66.00
N PRO A 6 24.59 -40.21 -64.80
CA PRO A 6 23.36 -39.64 -64.25
C PRO A 6 23.60 -38.21 -63.74
N ASP A 7 22.72 -37.31 -64.17
CA ASP A 7 22.72 -35.86 -63.94
C ASP A 7 22.59 -35.51 -62.43
N ARG A 8 23.61 -34.82 -61.86
CA ARG A 8 23.62 -34.38 -60.45
C ARG A 8 22.83 -33.06 -60.25
N ARG A 9 21.54 -33.04 -60.60
CA ARG A 9 20.70 -31.81 -60.51
C ARG A 9 19.51 -31.78 -59.52
N PRO A 10 19.28 -32.68 -58.55
CA PRO A 10 18.16 -32.49 -57.63
C PRO A 10 18.54 -31.75 -56.33
N LEU A 11 19.77 -31.88 -55.83
CA LEU A 11 20.13 -31.42 -54.47
C LEU A 11 20.25 -29.88 -54.31
N VAL A 12 20.70 -29.18 -55.34
CA VAL A 12 20.87 -27.70 -55.29
C VAL A 12 19.52 -26.98 -55.25
N ASN A 13 18.50 -27.52 -55.94
CA ASN A 13 17.16 -26.95 -55.94
C ASN A 13 16.47 -27.05 -54.58
N TRP A 14 16.68 -28.15 -53.85
CA TRP A 14 16.08 -28.30 -52.51
C TRP A 14 16.71 -27.38 -51.46
N ILE A 15 18.02 -27.13 -51.54
CA ILE A 15 18.69 -26.19 -50.62
C ILE A 15 18.21 -24.76 -50.85
N LEU A 16 18.05 -24.34 -52.12
CA LEU A 16 17.51 -23.01 -52.45
C LEU A 16 16.06 -22.84 -52.01
N VAL A 17 15.22 -23.87 -52.17
CA VAL A 17 13.81 -23.85 -51.73
C VAL A 17 13.72 -23.80 -50.19
N CYS A 18 14.52 -24.59 -49.46
CA CYS A 18 14.57 -24.52 -48.00
C CYS A 18 15.10 -23.17 -47.50
N SER A 19 16.10 -22.59 -48.17
CA SER A 19 16.64 -21.26 -47.84
C SER A 19 15.63 -20.14 -48.06
N LEU A 20 14.86 -20.21 -49.16
CA LEU A 20 13.77 -19.27 -49.44
C LEU A 20 12.61 -19.42 -48.44
N LEU A 21 12.27 -20.64 -48.04
CA LEU A 21 11.22 -20.88 -47.04
C LEU A 21 11.63 -20.40 -45.64
N ILE A 22 12.91 -20.55 -45.25
CA ILE A 22 13.45 -19.99 -44.00
C ILE A 22 13.46 -18.46 -44.05
N PHE A 23 13.78 -17.86 -45.21
CA PHE A 23 13.71 -16.41 -45.39
C PHE A 23 12.28 -15.87 -45.37
N ILE A 24 11.33 -16.58 -45.98
CA ILE A 24 9.91 -16.23 -45.94
C ILE A 24 9.38 -16.36 -44.51
N TRP A 25 9.78 -17.40 -43.75
CA TRP A 25 9.45 -17.54 -42.33
C TRP A 25 10.11 -16.46 -41.45
N ALA A 26 11.35 -16.08 -41.75
CA ALA A 26 12.07 -15.02 -41.05
C ALA A 26 11.56 -13.61 -41.41
N SER A 27 10.92 -13.42 -42.57
CA SER A 27 10.34 -12.13 -42.98
C SER A 27 8.84 -12.02 -42.65
N SER A 28 8.10 -13.12 -42.56
CA SER A 28 6.72 -13.13 -42.02
C SER A 28 6.68 -13.24 -40.50
N GLY A 29 7.75 -13.75 -39.89
CA GLY A 29 8.01 -13.79 -38.46
C GLY A 29 8.78 -12.57 -37.96
N MET A 30 8.45 -11.37 -38.48
CA MET A 30 8.55 -10.21 -37.59
C MET A 30 7.53 -10.47 -36.49
N ASP A 31 8.02 -11.05 -35.39
CA ASP A 31 7.44 -10.84 -34.08
C ASP A 31 7.09 -9.36 -34.04
N ARG A 32 5.81 -9.05 -34.26
CA ARG A 32 5.22 -7.86 -33.71
C ARG A 32 5.32 -8.09 -32.21
N LEU A 33 6.49 -7.80 -31.67
CA LEU A 33 6.63 -7.32 -30.31
C LEU A 33 5.63 -6.18 -30.27
N PHE A 34 4.44 -6.46 -29.78
CA PHE A 34 3.49 -5.46 -29.33
C PHE A 34 4.14 -4.79 -28.10
N SER A 35 5.20 -4.05 -28.37
CA SER A 35 5.76 -3.10 -27.43
C SER A 35 4.85 -1.90 -27.50
N GLN A 36 3.99 -1.81 -26.47
CA GLN A 36 3.20 -0.65 -26.07
C GLN A 36 1.98 -0.41 -26.96
N ASN A 37 0.84 -0.95 -26.53
CA ASN A 37 -0.29 -0.04 -26.38
C ASN A 37 0.18 0.96 -25.32
N GLU A 38 0.60 2.16 -25.73
CA GLU A 38 0.72 3.25 -24.79
C GLU A 38 -0.67 3.41 -24.18
N LEU A 39 -0.81 3.06 -22.90
CA LEU A 39 -2.02 3.36 -22.16
C LEU A 39 -2.09 4.88 -22.13
N ASP A 40 -2.97 5.44 -22.96
CA ASP A 40 -3.25 6.86 -22.95
C ASP A 40 -4.10 7.15 -21.72
N PHE A 41 -3.43 7.56 -20.65
CA PHE A 41 -4.08 7.93 -19.41
C PHE A 41 -4.60 9.35 -19.54
N ASN A 42 -5.92 9.49 -19.65
CA ASN A 42 -6.57 10.78 -19.50
C ASN A 42 -6.81 11.05 -18.01
N PHE A 43 -6.17 12.10 -17.50
CA PHE A 43 -6.36 12.55 -16.12
C PHE A 43 -7.34 13.72 -16.10
N GLU A 44 -8.41 13.58 -15.33
CA GLU A 44 -9.35 14.66 -15.04
C GLU A 44 -9.04 15.25 -13.66
N PHE A 45 -8.97 16.58 -13.58
CA PHE A 45 -8.74 17.27 -12.31
C PHE A 45 -10.08 17.68 -11.69
N LEU A 46 -10.39 17.08 -10.54
CA LEU A 46 -11.58 17.41 -9.76
C LEU A 46 -11.17 18.31 -8.58
N GLY A 47 -11.28 19.62 -8.75
CA GLY A 47 -10.86 20.64 -7.79
C GLY A 47 -12.01 21.43 -7.15
N ASP A 48 -11.73 22.64 -6.65
CA ASP A 48 -12.70 23.49 -5.93
C ASP A 48 -13.95 23.79 -6.77
N ASP A 49 -13.76 24.03 -8.07
CA ASP A 49 -14.85 24.25 -9.04
C ASP A 49 -15.75 23.03 -9.22
N CYS A 50 -15.29 21.85 -8.78
CA CYS A 50 -16.01 20.58 -8.82
C CYS A 50 -16.71 20.26 -7.49
N GLY A 51 -16.48 21.04 -6.43
CA GLY A 51 -17.17 20.91 -5.14
C GLY A 51 -16.43 20.14 -4.04
N ILE A 52 -15.13 19.86 -4.18
CA ILE A 52 -14.32 19.36 -3.05
C ILE A 52 -14.05 20.49 -2.06
N SER A 53 -14.08 20.20 -0.75
CA SER A 53 -13.95 21.23 0.28
C SER A 53 -12.52 21.75 0.48
N ASN A 54 -11.50 20.94 0.18
CA ASN A 54 -10.10 21.34 0.31
C ASN A 54 -9.19 20.48 -0.60
N ARG A 55 -8.12 21.09 -1.12
CA ARG A 55 -7.14 20.43 -2.02
C ARG A 55 -6.15 19.53 -1.29
N SER A 56 -6.01 19.70 0.03
CA SER A 56 -5.18 18.83 0.87
C SER A 56 -5.97 17.60 1.26
N ILE A 57 -5.70 16.50 0.55
CA ILE A 57 -6.30 15.19 0.80
C ILE A 57 -5.41 14.43 1.78
N ASN A 58 -5.99 14.02 2.91
CA ASN A 58 -5.31 13.26 3.95
C ASN A 58 -5.68 11.78 3.94
N GLY A 59 -6.90 11.46 3.52
CA GLY A 59 -7.41 10.09 3.50
C GLY A 59 -8.32 9.85 2.30
N PHE A 60 -8.29 8.62 1.80
CA PHE A 60 -9.12 8.19 0.68
C PHE A 60 -9.60 6.77 0.91
N GLN A 61 -10.88 6.51 0.69
CA GLN A 61 -11.45 5.18 0.84
C GLN A 61 -12.70 4.99 -0.01
N GLN A 62 -12.91 3.80 -0.56
CA GLN A 62 -14.16 3.44 -1.23
C GLN A 62 -15.04 2.62 -0.28
N ASP A 63 -16.33 2.95 -0.21
CA ASP A 63 -17.30 2.14 0.53
C ASP A 63 -17.90 1.01 -0.32
N LYS A 64 -18.65 0.12 0.33
CA LYS A 64 -19.32 -1.02 -0.35
C LYS A 64 -20.41 -0.63 -1.34
N TYR A 65 -20.86 0.63 -1.33
CA TYR A 65 -21.86 1.16 -2.27
C TYR A 65 -21.21 1.83 -3.49
N GLY A 66 -19.88 1.91 -3.51
CA GLY A 66 -19.10 2.48 -4.59
C GLY A 66 -18.77 3.96 -4.42
N PHE A 67 -19.23 4.61 -3.34
CA PHE A 67 -18.89 6.01 -3.08
C PHE A 67 -17.42 6.14 -2.68
N LEU A 68 -16.77 7.20 -3.19
CA LEU A 68 -15.43 7.56 -2.77
C LEU A 68 -15.52 8.56 -1.63
N TRP A 69 -14.89 8.23 -0.51
CA TRP A 69 -14.76 9.07 0.67
C TRP A 69 -13.37 9.67 0.70
N ILE A 70 -13.33 10.99 0.84
CA ILE A 70 -12.11 11.78 0.76
C ILE A 70 -12.04 12.67 1.99
N GLY A 71 -11.12 12.33 2.89
CA GLY A 71 -10.83 13.12 4.07
C GLY A 71 -9.89 14.26 3.71
N THR A 72 -10.28 15.48 4.08
CA THR A 72 -9.50 16.67 3.77
C THR A 72 -9.22 17.50 5.03
N GLY A 73 -8.43 18.56 4.87
CA GLY A 73 -8.19 19.55 5.92
C GLY A 73 -9.39 20.45 6.27
N ASP A 74 -10.46 20.46 5.48
CA ASP A 74 -11.71 21.21 5.74
C ASP A 74 -12.95 20.37 5.41
N GLY A 75 -13.12 19.25 6.10
CA GLY A 75 -14.31 18.41 6.01
C GLY A 75 -14.11 17.10 5.25
N LEU A 76 -15.13 16.25 5.37
CA LEU A 76 -15.17 14.94 4.74
C LEU A 76 -16.03 15.02 3.49
N ASN A 77 -15.50 14.55 2.37
CA ASN A 77 -16.17 14.62 1.08
C ASN A 77 -16.59 13.23 0.65
N ARG A 78 -17.82 13.08 0.17
CA ARG A 78 -18.29 11.86 -0.49
C ARG A 78 -18.58 12.15 -1.96
N PHE A 79 -17.90 11.45 -2.84
CA PHE A 79 -18.07 11.55 -4.28
C PHE A 79 -18.86 10.37 -4.82
N ASP A 80 -19.89 10.66 -5.61
CA ASP A 80 -20.78 9.67 -6.25
C ASP A 80 -20.42 9.36 -7.72
N GLY A 81 -19.31 9.91 -8.21
CA GLY A 81 -18.93 9.85 -9.63
C GLY A 81 -19.33 11.08 -10.43
N LYS A 82 -20.14 11.99 -9.86
CA LYS A 82 -20.60 13.22 -10.51
C LYS A 82 -20.44 14.46 -9.63
N SER A 83 -20.72 14.34 -8.34
CA SER A 83 -20.77 15.46 -7.40
C SER A 83 -20.26 15.07 -6.02
N PHE A 84 -19.83 16.08 -5.26
CA PHE A 84 -19.40 15.91 -3.87
C PHE A 84 -20.51 16.30 -2.90
N LYS A 85 -20.70 15.47 -1.87
CA LYS A 85 -21.40 15.84 -0.64
C LYS A 85 -20.37 16.10 0.45
N ILE A 86 -20.42 17.29 1.03
CA ILE A 86 -19.49 17.71 2.09
C ILE A 86 -20.17 17.52 3.45
N PHE A 87 -19.45 16.88 4.37
CA PHE A 87 -19.80 16.79 5.78
C PHE A 87 -18.82 17.63 6.59
N ARG A 88 -19.35 18.39 7.57
CA ARG A 88 -18.59 19.28 8.44
C ARG A 88 -18.95 19.08 9.90
N ASN A 89 -18.11 19.60 10.78
CA ASN A 89 -18.46 19.86 12.17
C ASN A 89 -19.48 21.00 12.23
N ILE A 90 -20.55 20.80 12.99
CA ILE A 90 -21.57 21.81 13.24
C ILE A 90 -21.66 21.97 14.75
N GLU A 91 -21.36 23.18 15.23
CA GLU A 91 -21.40 23.49 16.65
C GLU A 91 -22.80 23.22 17.24
N GLY A 92 -22.85 22.45 18.33
CA GLY A 92 -24.09 22.04 18.98
C GLY A 92 -24.79 20.82 18.36
N ASP A 93 -24.37 20.33 17.19
CA ASP A 93 -24.92 19.12 16.58
C ASP A 93 -24.02 17.90 16.82
N SER A 94 -24.44 17.07 17.77
CA SER A 94 -23.74 15.82 18.12
C SER A 94 -23.72 14.76 17.00
N THR A 95 -24.49 14.95 15.93
CA THR A 95 -24.60 14.04 14.79
C THR A 95 -23.79 14.49 13.58
N SER A 96 -23.08 15.62 13.67
CA SER A 96 -22.13 16.13 12.68
C SER A 96 -20.72 15.56 12.91
N LEU A 97 -19.71 15.91 12.09
CA LEU A 97 -18.32 15.48 12.36
C LEU A 97 -17.83 16.03 13.71
N ILE A 98 -16.87 15.37 14.36
CA ILE A 98 -16.21 15.92 15.55
C ILE A 98 -15.31 17.12 15.19
N ASP A 99 -14.70 17.09 13.99
CA ASP A 99 -13.80 18.12 13.48
C ASP A 99 -13.83 18.14 11.95
N ASP A 100 -13.40 19.25 11.35
CA ASP A 100 -13.25 19.35 9.90
C ASP A 100 -11.89 18.82 9.42
N PHE A 101 -10.86 18.78 10.26
CA PHE A 101 -9.56 18.24 9.92
C PHE A 101 -9.55 16.70 10.01
N ASN A 102 -9.88 16.05 8.90
CA ASN A 102 -9.94 14.59 8.81
C ASN A 102 -8.55 14.03 8.55
N GLN A 103 -8.13 13.06 9.36
CA GLN A 103 -6.79 12.51 9.29
C GLN A 103 -6.74 11.18 8.55
N PHE A 104 -7.60 10.22 8.92
CA PHE A 104 -7.64 8.90 8.29
C PHE A 104 -9.07 8.36 8.15
N LEU A 105 -9.25 7.49 7.17
CA LEU A 105 -10.52 6.81 6.87
C LEU A 105 -10.31 5.30 6.91
N ALA A 106 -11.30 4.58 7.42
CA ALA A 106 -11.31 3.13 7.39
C ALA A 106 -12.71 2.57 7.22
N ILE A 107 -12.81 1.40 6.59
CA ILE A 107 -14.06 0.63 6.48
C ILE A 107 -13.95 -0.56 7.42
N ASP A 108 -14.95 -0.74 8.27
CA ASP A 108 -15.03 -1.94 9.10
C ASP A 108 -15.58 -3.14 8.31
N PRO A 109 -15.52 -4.38 8.85
CA PRO A 109 -16.03 -5.56 8.14
C PRO A 109 -17.55 -5.54 7.85
N LYS A 110 -18.32 -4.64 8.47
CA LYS A 110 -19.75 -4.44 8.17
C LYS A 110 -19.96 -3.47 7.01
N GLY A 111 -18.89 -2.81 6.56
CA GLY A 111 -18.92 -1.81 5.52
C GLY A 111 -19.25 -0.41 6.02
N ASP A 112 -19.16 -0.18 7.33
CA ASP A 112 -19.37 1.15 7.91
C ASP A 112 -18.07 1.95 7.85
N LEU A 113 -18.20 3.25 7.55
CA LEU A 113 -17.07 4.17 7.49
C LEU A 113 -16.73 4.72 8.87
N TRP A 114 -15.45 4.76 9.16
CA TRP A 114 -14.86 5.34 10.34
C TRP A 114 -13.88 6.44 9.94
N VAL A 115 -13.92 7.52 10.71
CA VAL A 115 -13.17 8.75 10.46
C VAL A 115 -12.39 9.08 11.71
N SER A 116 -11.13 9.45 11.57
CA SER A 116 -10.29 9.89 12.68
C SER A 116 -9.88 11.35 12.56
N TYR A 117 -9.75 12.00 13.71
CA TYR A 117 -9.42 13.42 13.82
C TYR A 117 -8.25 13.60 14.76
N ARG A 118 -7.23 14.33 14.32
CA ARG A 118 -6.02 14.57 15.09
C ARG A 118 -6.36 15.15 16.46
N GLY A 119 -5.98 14.47 17.55
CA GLY A 119 -6.24 14.92 18.92
C GLY A 119 -7.69 14.87 19.39
N LYS A 120 -8.67 14.51 18.54
CA LYS A 120 -10.11 14.62 18.89
C LYS A 120 -10.89 13.30 18.90
N GLY A 121 -10.29 12.20 18.43
CA GLY A 121 -10.92 10.88 18.50
C GLY A 121 -11.42 10.37 17.15
N ILE A 122 -12.51 9.61 17.18
CA ILE A 122 -13.06 8.94 15.99
C ILE A 122 -14.58 9.10 15.91
N SER A 123 -15.09 9.14 14.69
CA SER A 123 -16.52 9.13 14.36
C SER A 123 -16.84 7.93 13.49
N LYS A 124 -18.02 7.35 13.70
CA LYS A 124 -18.59 6.35 12.79
C LYS A 124 -19.70 6.99 11.95
N PHE A 125 -19.64 6.83 10.64
CA PHE A 125 -20.72 7.23 9.75
C PHE A 125 -21.85 6.19 9.77
N ASP A 126 -23.08 6.64 10.01
CA ASP A 126 -24.28 5.83 9.88
C ASP A 126 -25.02 6.22 8.60
N ASN A 127 -25.09 5.26 7.67
CA ASN A 127 -25.69 5.48 6.36
C ASN A 127 -27.22 5.68 6.42
N ASN A 128 -27.90 5.20 7.46
CA ASN A 128 -29.36 5.28 7.57
C ASN A 128 -29.82 6.73 7.82
N CYS A 129 -29.18 7.42 8.76
CA CYS A 129 -29.45 8.82 9.07
C CYS A 129 -28.58 9.79 8.25
N GLN A 130 -27.56 9.29 7.54
CA GLN A 130 -26.51 10.12 6.91
C GLN A 130 -25.80 11.03 7.93
N CYS A 131 -25.54 10.50 9.12
CA CYS A 131 -25.06 11.23 10.28
C CYS A 131 -23.87 10.51 10.94
N PHE A 132 -23.27 11.12 11.96
CA PHE A 132 -22.10 10.60 12.66
C PHE A 132 -22.42 10.23 14.10
N ILE A 133 -21.88 9.09 14.52
CA ILE A 133 -21.94 8.60 15.89
C ILE A 133 -20.59 8.88 16.54
N ASN A 134 -20.59 9.82 17.50
CA ASN A 134 -19.39 10.44 18.10
C ASN A 134 -19.14 10.02 19.57
N ASN A 135 -19.71 8.90 20.00
CA ASN A 135 -19.62 8.44 21.39
C ASN A 135 -18.27 7.79 21.77
N TYR A 136 -17.30 7.78 20.84
CA TYR A 136 -15.97 7.22 21.04
C TYR A 136 -14.97 8.29 21.48
N ASN A 137 -15.25 8.98 22.59
CA ASN A 137 -14.38 10.04 23.12
C ASN A 137 -13.15 9.48 23.88
N ILE A 138 -12.41 8.59 23.22
CA ILE A 138 -11.23 7.90 23.75
C ILE A 138 -10.07 8.91 23.93
N ALA A 139 -10.08 10.02 23.19
CA ALA A 139 -9.09 11.08 23.29
C ALA A 139 -9.04 11.72 24.69
N LYS A 140 -10.15 11.74 25.43
CA LYS A 140 -10.17 12.25 26.81
C LYS A 140 -9.46 11.30 27.79
N GLU A 141 -9.60 10.00 27.60
CA GLU A 141 -9.01 8.98 28.48
C GLU A 141 -7.54 8.70 28.14
N TYR A 142 -7.18 8.80 26.85
CA TYR A 142 -5.84 8.51 26.35
C TYR A 142 -5.28 9.65 25.49
N PRO A 143 -5.16 10.89 26.00
CA PRO A 143 -4.79 12.06 25.20
C PRO A 143 -3.46 11.88 24.43
N ASP A 144 -2.49 11.21 25.03
CA ASP A 144 -1.19 10.96 24.43
C ASP A 144 -1.28 10.10 23.16
N LEU A 145 -2.23 9.16 23.09
CA LEU A 145 -2.44 8.36 21.89
C LEU A 145 -2.88 9.24 20.71
N PHE A 146 -3.75 10.22 20.97
CA PHE A 146 -4.36 11.05 19.92
C PHE A 146 -3.50 12.27 19.56
N ASN A 147 -2.57 12.68 20.43
CA ASN A 147 -1.70 13.84 20.24
C ASN A 147 -0.60 13.63 19.19
N TYR A 148 -0.03 12.42 19.09
CA TYR A 148 1.13 12.16 18.22
C TYR A 148 0.80 11.84 16.76
N GLY A 149 -0.43 12.12 16.32
CA GLY A 149 -0.88 11.76 14.98
C GLY A 149 -1.07 10.25 14.90
N PHE A 150 -2.27 9.82 15.24
CA PHE A 150 -2.68 8.42 15.19
C PHE A 150 -3.40 8.12 13.88
N SER A 151 -3.26 6.89 13.43
CA SER A 151 -3.90 6.36 12.25
C SER A 151 -4.76 5.19 12.62
N ILE A 152 -6.02 5.20 12.17
CA ILE A 152 -6.81 3.97 12.13
C ILE A 152 -6.16 3.07 11.08
N LEU A 153 -5.54 1.97 11.53
CA LEU A 153 -4.89 1.05 10.63
C LEU A 153 -5.85 -0.06 10.17
N ARG A 154 -6.72 -0.55 11.06
CA ARG A 154 -7.68 -1.60 10.75
C ARG A 154 -8.78 -1.73 11.81
N ILE A 155 -10.00 -2.05 11.38
CA ILE A 155 -11.09 -2.45 12.28
C ILE A 155 -11.43 -3.92 12.05
N GLU A 156 -11.63 -4.65 13.15
CA GLU A 156 -11.97 -6.07 13.16
C GLU A 156 -13.46 -6.30 13.46
N ALA A 157 -13.94 -7.50 13.14
CA ALA A 157 -15.36 -7.85 13.25
C ALA A 157 -15.87 -7.84 14.70
N ASP A 158 -14.99 -8.06 15.67
CA ASP A 158 -15.27 -8.02 17.11
C ASP A 158 -15.32 -6.60 17.69
N SER A 159 -15.24 -5.57 16.83
CA SER A 159 -15.14 -4.15 17.19
C SER A 159 -13.81 -3.78 17.85
N THR A 160 -12.75 -4.51 17.51
CA THR A 160 -11.39 -4.15 17.86
C THR A 160 -10.78 -3.24 16.79
N LEU A 161 -10.21 -2.13 17.22
CA LEU A 161 -9.57 -1.14 16.37
C LEU A 161 -8.04 -1.18 16.60
N TRP A 162 -7.30 -1.49 15.53
CA TRP A 162 -5.85 -1.35 15.48
C TRP A 162 -5.48 0.08 15.14
N ILE A 163 -4.73 0.69 16.05
CA ILE A 163 -4.28 2.06 15.98
C ILE A 163 -2.75 2.02 15.93
N GLY A 164 -2.22 2.65 14.90
CA GLY A 164 -0.82 3.04 14.83
C GLY A 164 -0.73 4.55 14.81
N GLY A 165 0.43 5.07 14.47
CA GLY A 165 0.68 6.50 14.49
C GLY A 165 2.14 6.77 14.69
N ASN A 166 2.49 8.06 14.72
CA ASN A 166 3.86 8.41 15.00
C ASN A 166 4.13 8.16 16.49
N SER A 167 5.26 7.51 16.76
CA SER A 167 5.87 7.50 18.09
C SER A 167 5.15 6.76 19.22
N ASN A 168 4.06 6.05 18.92
CA ASN A 168 3.18 5.46 19.93
C ASN A 168 3.01 3.94 19.79
N GLY A 169 3.86 3.27 19.00
CA GLY A 169 3.83 1.82 18.84
C GLY A 169 2.50 1.28 18.33
N LEU A 170 2.17 0.05 18.73
CA LEU A 170 0.94 -0.65 18.36
C LEU A 170 -0.10 -0.52 19.47
N ASN A 171 -1.30 -0.09 19.11
CA ASN A 171 -2.39 0.08 20.06
C ASN A 171 -3.62 -0.69 19.57
N LEU A 172 -4.28 -1.38 20.50
CA LEU A 172 -5.47 -2.17 20.26
C LEU A 172 -6.58 -1.66 21.16
N LEU A 173 -7.55 -0.98 20.56
CA LEU A 173 -8.70 -0.44 21.25
C LEU A 173 -9.90 -1.36 21.08
N ASN A 174 -10.53 -1.77 22.17
CA ASN A 174 -11.85 -2.37 22.11
C ASN A 174 -12.93 -1.28 22.12
N LEU A 175 -13.69 -1.13 21.03
CA LEU A 175 -14.70 -0.05 20.90
C LEU A 175 -15.90 -0.20 21.85
N LYS A 176 -16.17 -1.42 22.35
CA LYS A 176 -17.28 -1.67 23.27
C LYS A 176 -16.91 -1.33 24.71
N THR A 177 -15.71 -1.73 25.14
CA THR A 177 -15.24 -1.50 26.51
C THR A 177 -14.40 -0.23 26.66
N GLN A 178 -14.01 0.40 25.55
CA GLN A 178 -13.10 1.55 25.45
C GLN A 178 -11.72 1.32 26.08
N LYS A 179 -11.32 0.06 26.26
CA LYS A 179 -10.01 -0.29 26.83
C LYS A 179 -8.96 -0.41 25.74
N ILE A 180 -7.77 0.10 26.04
CA ILE A 180 -6.60 0.01 25.16
C ILE A 180 -5.60 -1.00 25.69
N LYS A 181 -5.03 -1.78 24.78
CA LYS A 181 -3.79 -2.51 24.99
C LYS A 181 -2.70 -1.94 24.09
N HIS A 182 -1.52 -1.71 24.65
CA HIS A 182 -0.42 -1.01 24.00
C HIS A 182 0.84 -1.88 24.00
N TRP A 183 1.63 -1.78 22.93
CA TRP A 183 2.96 -2.35 22.81
C TRP A 183 3.90 -1.39 22.09
N ASP A 184 5.08 -1.18 22.66
CA ASP A 184 6.23 -0.62 21.95
C ASP A 184 6.87 -1.67 21.05
N LEU A 185 7.48 -1.22 19.94
CA LEU A 185 8.31 -2.12 19.14
C LEU A 185 9.53 -2.58 19.96
N PRO A 186 9.91 -3.87 19.89
CA PRO A 186 11.01 -4.41 20.68
C PRO A 186 12.37 -3.87 20.20
N ASP A 187 13.36 -3.93 21.10
CA ASP A 187 14.78 -3.66 20.81
C ASP A 187 15.10 -2.27 20.25
N LEU A 188 14.14 -1.31 20.27
CA LEU A 188 14.39 0.05 19.84
C LEU A 188 15.48 0.74 20.67
N GLU A 189 15.50 0.51 21.98
CA GLU A 189 16.48 1.12 22.90
C GLU A 189 17.91 0.65 22.67
N LYS A 190 18.08 -0.56 22.13
CA LYS A 190 19.41 -1.09 21.79
C LYS A 190 19.97 -0.46 20.51
N ARG A 191 19.10 0.13 19.68
CA ARG A 191 19.42 0.57 18.32
C ARG A 191 19.36 2.08 18.16
N PHE A 192 18.49 2.75 18.91
CA PHE A 192 18.20 4.17 18.78
C PHE A 192 18.10 4.82 20.16
N SER A 193 18.51 6.08 20.24
CA SER A 193 18.46 6.86 21.48
C SER A 193 17.71 8.18 21.28
N GLY A 194 17.10 8.69 22.35
CA GLY A 194 16.39 9.98 22.34
C GLY A 194 15.27 10.04 21.29
N ILE A 195 15.29 11.09 20.48
CA ILE A 195 14.23 11.39 19.50
C ILE A 195 14.11 10.35 18.38
N GLU A 196 15.17 9.62 18.08
CA GLU A 196 15.18 8.56 17.05
C GLU A 196 14.37 7.34 17.49
N LYS A 197 14.49 6.94 18.77
CA LYS A 197 13.66 5.89 19.36
C LYS A 197 12.18 6.24 19.21
N GLN A 198 11.84 7.49 19.51
CA GLN A 198 10.47 7.97 19.42
C GLN A 198 9.98 7.93 17.97
N ALA A 199 10.71 8.52 17.02
CA ALA A 199 10.32 8.51 15.61
C ALA A 199 10.21 7.10 14.99
N THR A 200 11.04 6.15 15.44
CA THR A 200 11.06 4.78 14.91
C THR A 200 9.98 3.87 15.51
N ASN A 201 9.42 4.22 16.66
CA ASN A 201 8.25 3.57 17.28
C ASN A 201 6.93 3.95 16.59
N SER A 202 6.95 4.05 15.27
CA SER A 202 5.80 4.48 14.46
C SER A 202 5.28 3.30 13.65
N ILE A 203 3.95 3.17 13.52
CA ILE A 203 3.31 2.14 12.70
C ILE A 203 2.43 2.81 11.67
N TYR A 204 2.76 2.61 10.40
CA TYR A 204 2.14 3.30 9.26
C TYR A 204 1.08 2.45 8.55
N GLN A 205 1.24 1.12 8.55
CA GLN A 205 0.29 0.22 7.92
C GLN A 205 0.30 -1.15 8.58
N ILE A 206 -0.86 -1.81 8.59
CA ILE A 206 -1.03 -3.19 9.06
C ILE A 206 -1.66 -4.05 7.97
N TYR A 207 -1.24 -5.30 7.89
CA TYR A 207 -1.87 -6.31 7.06
C TYR A 207 -1.98 -7.63 7.83
N THR A 208 -3.08 -8.34 7.63
CA THR A 208 -3.22 -9.73 8.09
C THR A 208 -4.21 -10.46 7.19
N LYS A 209 -3.92 -11.73 6.91
CA LYS A 209 -4.78 -12.66 6.18
C LYS A 209 -5.67 -13.47 7.12
N ASP A 210 -5.18 -13.80 8.31
CA ASP A 210 -5.78 -14.79 9.21
C ASP A 210 -6.27 -14.22 10.55
N GLY A 211 -5.98 -12.95 10.86
CA GLY A 211 -6.34 -12.32 12.14
C GLY A 211 -5.48 -12.77 13.33
N ASN A 212 -4.38 -13.49 13.08
CA ASN A 212 -3.44 -13.92 14.12
C ASN A 212 -2.05 -13.34 13.87
N LEU A 213 -1.55 -13.41 12.64
CA LEU A 213 -0.26 -12.86 12.26
C LEU A 213 -0.44 -11.55 11.51
N TYR A 214 0.10 -10.47 12.06
CA TYR A 214 -0.02 -9.13 11.51
C TYR A 214 1.34 -8.67 10.99
N TRP A 215 1.39 -8.31 9.72
CA TRP A 215 2.52 -7.62 9.10
C TRP A 215 2.39 -6.12 9.34
N LEU A 216 3.46 -5.52 9.83
CA LEU A 216 3.51 -4.14 10.29
C LEU A 216 4.58 -3.37 9.52
N ILE A 217 4.17 -2.28 8.90
CA ILE A 217 5.07 -1.29 8.34
C ILE A 217 5.36 -0.25 9.39
N THR A 218 6.63 -0.12 9.76
CA THR A 218 7.05 0.70 10.89
C THR A 218 8.18 1.67 10.54
N GLY A 219 8.41 2.64 11.42
CA GLY A 219 9.57 3.53 11.37
C GLY A 219 10.91 2.79 11.46
N ALA A 220 10.92 1.59 12.06
CA ALA A 220 12.09 0.71 12.15
C ALA A 220 12.11 -0.41 11.08
N GLY A 221 11.21 -0.35 10.09
CA GLY A 221 11.12 -1.33 9.00
C GLY A 221 9.94 -2.31 9.10
N LEU A 222 10.09 -3.51 8.57
CA LEU A 222 9.03 -4.53 8.49
C LEU A 222 9.05 -5.45 9.72
N TYR A 223 7.95 -5.50 10.46
CA TYR A 223 7.76 -6.41 11.59
C TYR A 223 6.58 -7.35 11.35
N THR A 224 6.59 -8.49 12.03
CA THR A 224 5.36 -9.26 12.28
C THR A 224 5.00 -9.20 13.76
N PHE A 225 3.70 -9.21 14.05
CA PHE A 225 3.14 -9.34 15.39
C PHE A 225 2.17 -10.53 15.42
N ASP A 226 2.45 -11.51 16.27
CA ASP A 226 1.55 -12.62 16.53
C ASP A 226 0.62 -12.27 17.70
N LYS A 227 -0.68 -12.11 17.44
CA LYS A 227 -1.70 -11.71 18.43
C LYS A 227 -1.92 -12.75 19.53
N ARG A 228 -1.62 -14.02 19.28
CA ARG A 228 -1.83 -15.10 20.26
C ARG A 228 -0.72 -15.13 21.31
N THR A 229 0.51 -14.91 20.86
CA THR A 229 1.70 -14.93 21.71
C THR A 229 2.16 -13.55 22.13
N GLU A 230 1.65 -12.51 21.47
CA GLU A 230 2.00 -11.10 21.64
C GLU A 230 3.48 -10.81 21.39
N LYS A 231 4.06 -11.56 20.43
CA LYS A 231 5.46 -11.46 20.08
C LYS A 231 5.65 -10.74 18.76
N PHE A 232 6.69 -9.92 18.73
CA PHE A 232 7.17 -9.23 17.54
C PHE A 232 8.38 -9.97 16.96
N GLU A 233 8.50 -9.97 15.63
CA GLU A 233 9.68 -10.44 14.90
C GLU A 233 10.06 -9.38 13.85
N HIS A 234 11.34 -9.02 13.78
CA HIS A 234 11.86 -8.02 12.85
C HIS A 234 12.40 -8.68 11.59
N TRP A 235 11.95 -8.25 10.42
CA TRP A 235 12.33 -8.85 9.13
C TRP A 235 13.34 -8.04 8.34
N SER A 236 13.43 -6.73 8.54
CA SER A 236 14.18 -5.82 7.66
C SER A 236 15.35 -5.13 8.36
N GLN A 237 16.04 -5.81 9.26
CA GLN A 237 17.03 -5.21 10.16
C GLN A 237 18.16 -4.46 9.44
N ASP A 238 18.55 -4.94 8.25
CA ASP A 238 19.67 -4.41 7.47
C ASP A 238 19.25 -3.55 6.27
N LEU A 239 17.96 -3.49 5.94
CA LEU A 239 17.48 -2.78 4.75
C LEU A 239 17.21 -1.31 5.00
N ILE A 240 16.82 -1.00 6.24
CA ILE A 240 16.50 0.34 6.69
C ILE A 240 17.23 0.58 7.99
N ASP A 241 18.08 1.60 7.94
CA ASP A 241 18.89 2.05 9.05
C ASP A 241 18.55 3.52 9.34
N PRO A 242 17.54 3.77 10.20
CA PRO A 242 17.13 5.13 10.57
C PRO A 242 18.25 5.95 11.20
N SER A 243 19.30 5.31 11.75
CA SER A 243 20.45 6.02 12.32
C SER A 243 21.31 6.72 11.26
N LYS A 244 21.35 6.16 10.04
CA LYS A 244 22.07 6.75 8.89
C LYS A 244 21.22 7.77 8.16
N ASN A 245 19.92 7.50 8.03
CA ASN A 245 18.97 8.42 7.43
C ASN A 245 17.64 8.37 8.18
N ARG A 246 17.44 9.32 9.09
CA ARG A 246 16.24 9.43 9.93
C ARG A 246 14.93 9.57 9.15
N HIS A 247 15.01 9.91 7.86
CA HIS A 247 13.85 10.08 6.99
C HIS A 247 13.62 8.87 6.08
N ASP A 248 14.45 7.83 6.15
CA ASP A 248 14.27 6.61 5.38
C ASP A 248 13.62 5.53 6.24
N PHE A 249 12.34 5.30 6.01
CA PHE A 249 11.52 4.29 6.68
C PHE A 249 10.47 3.77 5.71
N LEU A 250 9.93 2.57 5.97
CA LEU A 250 8.85 2.03 5.13
C LEU A 250 7.57 2.84 5.35
N VAL A 251 6.89 3.18 4.25
CA VAL A 251 5.66 3.99 4.26
C VAL A 251 4.45 3.23 3.75
N LYS A 252 4.66 2.25 2.87
CA LYS A 252 3.58 1.52 2.22
C LYS A 252 3.97 0.09 1.97
N MET A 253 2.99 -0.77 2.13
CA MET A 253 2.99 -2.17 1.76
C MET A 253 1.79 -2.46 0.88
N GLU A 254 2.04 -3.11 -0.25
CA GLU A 254 1.01 -3.57 -1.16
C GLU A 254 1.22 -5.06 -1.44
N LEU A 255 0.16 -5.84 -1.35
CA LEU A 255 0.23 -7.29 -1.52
C LEU A 255 0.24 -7.64 -3.01
N GLU A 256 1.16 -8.51 -3.42
CA GLU A 256 1.14 -9.12 -4.76
C GLU A 256 0.62 -10.56 -4.66
N GLY A 257 -0.69 -10.72 -4.81
CA GLY A 257 -1.35 -12.03 -4.72
C GLY A 257 -1.07 -12.73 -3.38
N ASP A 258 -0.67 -14.00 -3.43
CA ASP A 258 -0.23 -14.75 -2.25
C ASP A 258 1.29 -14.91 -2.19
N HIS A 259 2.04 -14.18 -3.04
CA HIS A 259 3.47 -14.39 -3.26
C HIS A 259 4.34 -13.51 -2.37
N GLY A 260 3.95 -12.26 -2.14
CA GLY A 260 4.82 -11.31 -1.47
C GLY A 260 4.23 -9.92 -1.31
N PHE A 261 5.07 -9.01 -0.82
CA PHE A 261 4.75 -7.60 -0.63
C PHE A 261 5.67 -6.71 -1.43
N TRP A 262 5.11 -5.70 -2.08
CA TRP A 262 5.84 -4.51 -2.48
C TRP A 262 5.90 -3.53 -1.32
N LEU A 263 7.11 -3.08 -0.98
CA LEU A 263 7.35 -2.17 0.12
C LEU A 263 8.04 -0.91 -0.40
N ALA A 264 7.45 0.26 -0.15
CA ALA A 264 8.05 1.53 -0.50
C ALA A 264 8.64 2.21 0.75
N SER A 265 9.80 2.84 0.61
CA SER A 265 10.38 3.70 1.64
C SER A 265 10.23 5.18 1.30
N ASN A 266 10.15 6.00 2.35
CA ASN A 266 10.16 7.46 2.23
C ASN A 266 11.48 7.98 1.61
N GLY A 267 12.58 7.24 1.76
CA GLY A 267 13.85 7.52 1.08
C GLY A 267 13.86 7.21 -0.42
N GLY A 268 12.72 6.83 -1.01
CA GLY A 268 12.55 6.61 -2.45
C GLY A 268 12.95 5.22 -2.94
N ARG A 269 13.14 4.25 -2.03
CA ARG A 269 13.48 2.87 -2.41
C ARG A 269 12.21 2.02 -2.49
N LEU A 270 12.26 1.02 -3.35
CA LEU A 270 11.24 -0.02 -3.46
C LEU A 270 11.91 -1.36 -3.15
N PHE A 271 11.24 -2.18 -2.35
CA PHE A 271 11.67 -3.52 -1.99
C PHE A 271 10.54 -4.50 -2.33
N TYR A 272 10.90 -5.73 -2.64
CA TYR A 272 9.94 -6.83 -2.69
C TYR A 272 10.26 -7.83 -1.59
N PHE A 273 9.29 -8.20 -0.78
CA PHE A 273 9.44 -9.25 0.23
C PHE A 273 8.66 -10.49 -0.21
N ASP A 274 9.38 -11.58 -0.48
CA ASP A 274 8.78 -12.84 -0.90
C ASP A 274 8.35 -13.65 0.34
N LEU A 275 7.06 -13.96 0.43
CA LEU A 275 6.45 -14.65 1.58
C LEU A 275 6.85 -16.13 1.67
N MET A 276 7.23 -16.74 0.56
CA MET A 276 7.57 -18.17 0.49
C MET A 276 9.00 -18.43 0.97
N THR A 277 9.93 -17.61 0.50
CA THR A 277 11.35 -17.68 0.81
C THR A 277 11.74 -16.85 2.03
N ARG A 278 10.87 -15.91 2.45
CA ARG A 278 11.08 -14.94 3.53
C ARG A 278 12.30 -14.05 3.32
N ASN A 279 12.56 -13.68 2.07
CA ASN A 279 13.70 -12.87 1.67
C ASN A 279 13.26 -11.60 0.95
N PHE A 280 14.12 -10.59 1.01
CA PHE A 280 13.96 -9.37 0.26
C PHE A 280 14.68 -9.45 -1.08
N LEU A 281 14.00 -9.00 -2.12
CA LEU A 281 14.54 -8.76 -3.45
C LEU A 281 14.59 -7.24 -3.69
N LEU A 282 15.73 -6.77 -4.19
CA LEU A 282 15.94 -5.38 -4.54
C LEU A 282 15.73 -5.20 -6.05
N PRO A 283 14.67 -4.53 -6.49
CA PRO A 283 14.46 -4.25 -7.90
C PRO A 283 15.62 -3.42 -8.45
N GLY A 284 16.33 -3.95 -9.45
CA GLY A 284 17.41 -3.24 -10.14
C GLY A 284 18.82 -3.40 -9.56
N SER A 285 19.01 -4.11 -8.45
CA SER A 285 20.33 -4.68 -8.14
C SER A 285 20.55 -5.85 -9.08
N GLY A 286 21.73 -5.98 -9.69
CA GLY A 286 22.02 -7.01 -10.70
C GLY A 286 22.01 -8.47 -10.20
N ASP A 287 21.34 -8.77 -9.10
CA ASP A 287 21.21 -10.09 -8.48
C ASP A 287 20.12 -10.97 -9.11
N CYS A 288 19.52 -10.58 -10.24
CA CYS A 288 18.65 -11.45 -11.05
C CYS A 288 19.49 -12.57 -11.72
N LYS A 289 19.88 -13.60 -10.96
CA LYS A 289 20.59 -14.79 -11.46
C LYS A 289 19.69 -15.99 -11.77
N SER A 290 18.38 -15.90 -11.56
CA SER A 290 17.46 -16.99 -11.87
C SER A 290 16.67 -16.71 -13.15
N LYS A 291 16.81 -17.59 -14.15
CA LYS A 291 15.95 -17.61 -15.34
C LYS A 291 14.54 -18.03 -14.91
N GLY A 292 13.72 -17.07 -14.50
CA GLY A 292 12.35 -17.33 -14.05
C GLY A 292 11.63 -16.13 -13.45
N ASP A 293 12.38 -15.12 -12.99
CA ASP A 293 11.81 -13.96 -12.30
C ASP A 293 11.11 -12.99 -13.27
N ARG A 294 9.78 -13.16 -13.41
CA ARG A 294 8.91 -12.22 -14.15
C ARG A 294 8.98 -10.79 -13.61
N LEU A 295 9.42 -10.61 -12.36
CA LEU A 295 9.56 -9.32 -11.67
C LEU A 295 10.73 -8.46 -12.21
N CYS A 296 11.80 -9.08 -12.74
CA CYS A 296 12.96 -8.34 -13.23
C CYS A 296 12.68 -7.59 -14.56
N HIS A 297 11.71 -8.04 -15.36
CA HIS A 297 11.45 -7.46 -16.68
C HIS A 297 10.75 -6.10 -16.66
N LEU A 298 10.07 -5.73 -15.56
CA LEU A 298 9.38 -4.46 -15.42
C LEU A 298 10.33 -3.25 -15.24
N PHE A 299 11.53 -3.46 -14.71
CA PHE A 299 12.46 -2.36 -14.38
C PHE A 299 13.59 -2.13 -15.40
N TYR A 300 13.89 -3.10 -16.27
CA TYR A 300 15.03 -3.01 -17.20
C TYR A 300 14.69 -2.57 -18.65
N SER A 301 13.43 -2.24 -18.96
CA SER A 301 13.03 -1.92 -20.35
C SER A 301 13.39 -0.49 -20.83
N LYS A 302 13.99 0.39 -20.02
CA LYS A 302 14.25 1.80 -20.39
C LYS A 302 15.70 2.27 -20.37
N LYS A 303 16.68 1.40 -20.58
CA LYS A 303 18.06 1.83 -20.93
C LYS A 303 18.53 1.23 -22.24
N LYS A 304 18.05 1.80 -23.35
CA LYS A 304 18.79 2.00 -24.61
C LYS A 304 17.84 2.58 -25.67
N ARG A 305 17.94 3.87 -25.93
CA ARG A 305 17.98 4.45 -27.28
C ARG A 305 18.66 5.83 -27.17
N LYS A 306 19.41 6.13 -28.22
CA LYS A 306 20.57 7.03 -28.31
C LYS A 306 20.30 8.46 -27.88
#